data_AF-A0A2E3KFJ1-F1
#
_entry.id   AF-A0A2E3KFJ1-F1
#
_cell.length_a   1.000
_cell.length_b   1.000
_cell.length_c   1.000
_cell.angle_alpha   90.00
_cell.angle_beta   90.00
_cell.angle_gamma   90.00
#
_symmetry.space_group_name_H-M   'P 1'
#
loop_
_entity.id
_entity.type
_entity.pdbx_description
1 polymer ?
#
loop_
_entity_poly.entity_id
_entity_poly.type
_entity_poly.pdbx_seq_one_letter_code
_entity_poly.pdbx_strand_id
1 'polypeptide(L)'
;MNKPLILLSLFLIATMCFVTIPSSVQADSQLDVLIKITQNTQAQIKKDIDQMNNPPQKIHDFYDTGAKQSSLLIQAVENEDDVSAKQHFIDAMIAFKQASLAISENEPQAAIVDHSSRINKYASNIEKLKIISTKLKTDIDFEKIDHLLALAKANNAQGKLEQAKDTLNEVASEGKQIQKLLYEISEQNKILKAKQFVQKHAERIQNLILQAKTFGLDKTANELEQSQLQLLQANTTNQIKQQFKIIIIHQQKVEQVKQVSQTELLRLQSLIEPLENKAKRLADDLQGNNAAANLLDNAFNLIEKTKQDIQDLQYVSGRIDTKNLDLTIGKNIETIKDLLMKVEKLIYTSS
;
A
#
# COMPACT_ATOMS: atom_id res chain seq x y z
N MET A 1 -36.71 -12.58 -33.80
CA MET A 1 -36.27 -11.26 -33.30
C MET A 1 -35.95 -11.46 -31.84
N ASN A 2 -34.67 -11.70 -31.53
CA ASN A 2 -34.23 -12.25 -30.25
C ASN A 2 -33.94 -11.11 -29.27
N LYS A 3 -34.81 -10.90 -28.28
CA LYS A 3 -34.51 -10.03 -27.14
C LYS A 3 -33.77 -10.84 -26.08
N PRO A 4 -32.57 -10.45 -25.62
CA PRO A 4 -31.91 -11.14 -24.53
C PRO A 4 -32.60 -10.78 -23.21
N LEU A 5 -33.21 -11.77 -22.53
CA LEU A 5 -33.69 -11.63 -21.16
C LEU A 5 -32.48 -11.36 -20.22
N ILE A 6 -32.40 -10.14 -19.68
CA ILE A 6 -31.30 -9.61 -18.85
C ILE A 6 -31.69 -9.64 -17.36
N LEU A 7 -32.19 -10.76 -16.85
CA LEU A 7 -32.50 -10.91 -15.42
C LEU A 7 -31.40 -11.51 -14.55
N LEU A 8 -30.27 -11.89 -15.13
CA LEU A 8 -29.23 -12.66 -14.42
C LEU A 8 -27.99 -11.87 -13.97
N SER A 9 -27.93 -10.54 -14.17
CA SER A 9 -26.77 -9.73 -13.74
C SER A 9 -26.71 -9.48 -12.23
N LEU A 10 -27.83 -9.64 -11.51
CA LEU A 10 -27.93 -9.30 -10.09
C LEU A 10 -27.35 -10.37 -9.13
N PHE A 11 -27.13 -11.60 -9.60
CA PHE A 11 -26.65 -12.68 -8.73
C PHE A 11 -25.12 -12.69 -8.54
N LEU A 12 -24.37 -12.03 -9.44
CA LEU A 12 -22.89 -11.96 -9.34
C LEU A 12 -22.42 -10.85 -8.39
N ILE A 13 -23.25 -9.82 -8.18
CA ILE A 13 -22.88 -8.61 -7.44
C ILE A 13 -22.95 -8.82 -5.93
N ALA A 14 -23.85 -9.70 -5.45
CA ALA A 14 -23.98 -10.00 -4.02
C ALA A 14 -22.77 -10.73 -3.42
N THR A 15 -21.95 -11.43 -4.23
CA THR A 15 -20.79 -12.17 -3.72
C THR A 15 -19.51 -11.33 -3.56
N MET A 16 -19.46 -10.12 -4.12
CA MET A 16 -18.31 -9.22 -3.91
C MET A 16 -18.46 -8.30 -2.70
N CYS A 17 -19.65 -8.25 -2.07
CA CYS A 17 -19.94 -7.30 -1.00
C CYS A 17 -19.81 -7.85 0.42
N PHE A 18 -19.42 -9.11 0.60
CA PHE A 18 -19.14 -9.68 1.92
C PHE A 18 -17.65 -9.98 2.13
N VAL A 19 -16.82 -8.93 2.13
CA VAL A 19 -15.54 -8.96 2.85
C VAL A 19 -15.34 -7.62 3.55
N THR A 20 -15.82 -7.55 4.78
CA THR A 20 -15.55 -6.46 5.72
C THR A 20 -14.11 -6.54 6.22
N ILE A 21 -13.25 -5.58 5.88
CA ILE A 21 -12.06 -5.22 6.67
C ILE A 21 -11.90 -3.69 6.66
N PRO A 22 -11.73 -3.03 7.82
CA PRO A 22 -11.49 -1.60 7.89
C PRO A 22 -10.00 -1.29 7.60
N SER A 23 -9.73 -0.48 6.58
CA SER A 23 -8.46 0.24 6.47
C SER A 23 -8.63 1.46 5.55
N SER A 24 -8.55 2.64 6.15
CA SER A 24 -8.80 3.99 5.59
C SER A 24 -7.87 4.46 4.46
N VAL A 25 -7.05 3.58 3.87
CA VAL A 25 -6.13 3.93 2.77
C VAL A 25 -6.41 3.11 1.51
N GLN A 26 -7.45 2.28 1.54
CA GLN A 26 -7.89 1.47 0.41
C GLN A 26 -9.39 1.65 0.10
N ALA A 27 -10.06 2.50 0.87
CA ALA A 27 -11.49 2.81 0.76
C ALA A 27 -11.84 3.39 -0.61
N ASP A 28 -11.09 4.39 -1.11
CA ASP A 28 -11.33 5.00 -2.44
C ASP A 28 -11.46 3.96 -3.55
N SER A 29 -10.47 3.06 -3.66
CA SER A 29 -10.47 2.05 -4.74
C SER A 29 -11.61 1.03 -4.65
N GLN A 30 -12.15 0.79 -3.45
CA GLN A 30 -13.26 -0.15 -3.26
C GLN A 30 -14.62 0.53 -3.44
N LEU A 31 -14.76 1.77 -2.97
CA LEU A 31 -15.98 2.55 -3.10
C LEU A 31 -16.21 3.03 -4.54
N ASP A 32 -15.16 3.40 -5.26
CA ASP A 32 -15.22 3.69 -6.70
C ASP A 32 -15.74 2.49 -7.52
N VAL A 33 -15.39 1.28 -7.10
CA VAL A 33 -15.90 0.05 -7.72
C VAL A 33 -17.39 -0.10 -7.44
N LEU A 34 -17.86 0.21 -6.23
CA LEU A 34 -19.28 0.21 -5.91
C LEU A 34 -20.05 1.21 -6.79
N ILE A 35 -19.54 2.43 -6.95
CA ILE A 35 -20.13 3.45 -7.84
C ILE A 35 -20.25 2.92 -9.27
N LYS A 36 -19.18 2.38 -9.84
CA LYS A 36 -19.18 1.84 -11.21
C LYS A 36 -20.18 0.70 -11.39
N ILE A 37 -20.29 -0.20 -10.41
CA ILE A 37 -21.27 -1.30 -10.43
C ILE A 37 -22.69 -0.74 -10.45
N THR A 38 -22.99 0.22 -9.56
CA THR A 38 -24.32 0.83 -9.44
C THR A 38 -24.69 1.58 -10.71
N GLN A 39 -23.79 2.40 -11.27
CA GLN A 39 -24.00 3.14 -12.51
C GLN A 39 -24.25 2.22 -13.71
N ASN A 40 -23.46 1.15 -13.85
CA ASN A 40 -23.66 0.18 -14.92
C ASN A 40 -25.02 -0.54 -14.78
N THR A 41 -25.42 -0.88 -13.56
CA THR A 41 -26.71 -1.51 -13.28
C THR A 41 -27.87 -0.56 -13.60
N GLN A 42 -27.78 0.69 -13.16
CA GLN A 42 -28.74 1.74 -13.44
C GLN A 42 -28.91 1.96 -14.95
N ALA A 43 -27.82 2.09 -15.69
CA ALA A 43 -27.85 2.28 -17.14
C ALA A 43 -28.52 1.10 -17.86
N GLN A 44 -28.26 -0.12 -17.42
CA GLN A 44 -28.87 -1.31 -18.00
C GLN A 44 -30.37 -1.38 -17.74
N ILE A 45 -30.82 -1.15 -16.49
CA ILE A 45 -32.24 -1.17 -16.16
C ILE A 45 -32.98 -0.06 -16.90
N LYS A 46 -32.39 1.13 -17.00
CA LYS A 46 -32.95 2.21 -17.80
C LYS A 46 -33.17 1.79 -19.26
N LYS A 47 -32.17 1.16 -19.86
CA LYS A 47 -32.28 0.63 -21.23
C LYS A 47 -33.41 -0.39 -21.37
N ASP A 48 -33.61 -1.24 -20.36
CA ASP A 48 -34.68 -2.24 -20.37
C ASP A 48 -36.06 -1.56 -20.25
N ILE A 49 -36.21 -0.56 -19.38
CA ILE A 49 -37.44 0.26 -19.25
C ILE A 49 -37.76 0.99 -20.56
N ASP A 50 -36.76 1.64 -21.17
CA ASP A 50 -36.92 2.42 -22.41
C ASP A 50 -37.36 1.52 -23.60
N GLN A 51 -37.19 0.20 -23.51
CA GLN A 51 -37.63 -0.78 -24.51
C GLN A 51 -39.04 -1.34 -24.26
N MET A 52 -39.69 -0.99 -23.15
CA MET A 52 -41.03 -1.45 -22.81
C MET A 52 -42.10 -0.54 -23.43
N ASN A 53 -43.13 -1.16 -24.00
CA ASN A 53 -44.35 -0.44 -24.37
C ASN A 53 -45.23 -0.30 -23.12
N ASN A 54 -45.32 0.92 -22.59
CA ASN A 54 -46.11 1.27 -21.41
C ASN A 54 -45.68 0.52 -20.12
N PRO A 55 -44.47 0.77 -19.60
CA PRO A 55 -43.97 0.16 -18.37
C PRO A 55 -44.86 0.51 -17.16
N PRO A 56 -45.23 -0.47 -16.31
CA PRO A 56 -45.97 -0.19 -15.08
C PRO A 56 -45.23 0.75 -14.13
N GLN A 57 -45.98 1.63 -13.46
CA GLN A 57 -45.44 2.64 -12.55
C GLN A 57 -44.48 2.06 -11.49
N LYS A 58 -44.79 0.88 -10.96
CA LYS A 58 -43.95 0.18 -9.97
C LYS A 58 -42.50 -0.04 -10.44
N ILE A 59 -42.27 -0.22 -11.74
CA ILE A 59 -40.93 -0.36 -12.31
C ILE A 59 -40.17 0.97 -12.19
N HIS A 60 -40.83 2.08 -12.51
CA HIS A 60 -40.26 3.43 -12.36
C HIS A 60 -39.97 3.73 -10.89
N ASP A 61 -40.87 3.40 -9.98
CA ASP A 61 -40.68 3.65 -8.55
C ASP A 61 -39.43 2.92 -8.00
N PHE A 62 -39.21 1.67 -8.40
CA PHE A 62 -38.00 0.92 -8.04
C PHE A 62 -36.75 1.48 -8.70
N TYR A 63 -36.82 1.85 -9.98
CA TYR A 63 -35.69 2.46 -10.69
C TYR A 63 -35.29 3.80 -10.05
N ASP A 64 -36.24 4.67 -9.75
CA ASP A 64 -36.01 5.99 -9.15
C ASP A 64 -35.48 5.86 -7.72
N THR A 65 -35.97 4.88 -6.96
CA THR A 65 -35.40 4.54 -5.65
C THR A 65 -33.95 4.11 -5.77
N GLY A 66 -33.63 3.24 -6.73
CA GLY A 66 -32.25 2.82 -7.00
C GLY A 66 -31.36 3.98 -7.45
N ALA A 67 -31.86 4.86 -8.33
CA ALA A 67 -31.15 6.05 -8.80
C ALA A 67 -30.89 7.05 -7.66
N LYS A 68 -31.86 7.26 -6.76
CA LYS A 68 -31.68 8.09 -5.56
C LYS A 68 -30.59 7.53 -4.65
N GLN A 69 -30.62 6.23 -4.38
CA GLN A 69 -29.59 5.57 -3.56
C GLN A 69 -28.21 5.58 -4.24
N SER A 70 -28.16 5.48 -5.58
CA SER A 70 -26.93 5.66 -6.37
C SER A 70 -26.31 7.05 -6.17
N SER A 71 -27.12 8.11 -6.20
CA SER A 71 -26.65 9.47 -5.91
C SER A 71 -26.16 9.63 -4.47
N LEU A 72 -26.87 9.04 -3.49
CA LEU A 72 -26.46 9.07 -2.08
C LEU A 72 -25.17 8.27 -1.82
N LEU A 73 -24.97 7.16 -2.54
CA LEU A 73 -23.71 6.43 -2.55
C LEU A 73 -22.58 7.37 -3.00
N ILE A 74 -22.72 8.04 -4.15
CA ILE A 74 -21.68 8.95 -4.67
C ILE A 74 -21.37 10.05 -3.64
N GLN A 75 -22.39 10.67 -3.06
CA GLN A 75 -22.22 11.70 -2.03
C GLN A 75 -21.53 11.17 -0.77
N ALA A 76 -21.86 9.95 -0.32
CA ALA A 76 -21.22 9.36 0.84
C ALA A 76 -19.73 9.05 0.57
N VAL A 77 -19.39 8.62 -0.65
CA VAL A 77 -17.98 8.44 -1.07
C VAL A 77 -17.24 9.78 -1.09
N GLU A 78 -17.83 10.82 -1.70
CA GLU A 78 -17.25 12.17 -1.74
C GLU A 78 -17.01 12.78 -0.35
N ASN A 79 -17.83 12.38 0.63
CA ASN A 79 -17.72 12.82 2.03
C ASN A 79 -16.91 11.86 2.92
N GLU A 80 -16.22 10.87 2.34
CA GLU A 80 -15.44 9.84 3.05
C GLU A 80 -16.25 9.03 4.10
N ASP A 81 -17.57 8.91 3.91
CA ASP A 81 -18.46 8.11 4.77
C ASP A 81 -18.61 6.68 4.25
N ASP A 82 -17.62 5.85 4.57
CA ASP A 82 -17.55 4.43 4.22
C ASP A 82 -18.80 3.62 4.63
N VAL A 83 -19.42 3.96 5.76
CA VAL A 83 -20.54 3.21 6.33
C VAL A 83 -21.80 3.49 5.52
N SER A 84 -22.11 4.78 5.32
CA SER A 84 -23.27 5.19 4.53
C SER A 84 -23.10 4.79 3.06
N ALA A 85 -21.89 4.90 2.50
CA ALA A 85 -21.62 4.48 1.12
C ALA A 85 -21.99 3.01 0.89
N LYS A 86 -21.56 2.10 1.79
CA LYS A 86 -21.88 0.67 1.69
C LYS A 86 -23.38 0.41 1.82
N GLN A 87 -24.06 1.12 2.72
CA GLN A 87 -25.50 0.99 2.91
C GLN A 87 -26.27 1.45 1.65
N HIS A 88 -25.96 2.64 1.14
CA HIS A 88 -26.57 3.17 -0.08
C HIS A 88 -26.34 2.28 -1.31
N PHE A 89 -25.16 1.67 -1.43
CA PHE A 89 -24.90 0.66 -2.44
C PHE A 89 -25.87 -0.53 -2.34
N ILE A 90 -26.03 -1.11 -1.15
CA ILE A 90 -26.93 -2.26 -0.94
C ILE A 90 -28.37 -1.89 -1.28
N ASP A 91 -28.85 -0.75 -0.81
CA ASP A 91 -30.22 -0.28 -1.04
C ASP A 91 -30.48 -0.01 -2.52
N ALA A 92 -29.51 0.60 -3.22
CA ALA A 92 -29.58 0.78 -4.67
C ALA A 92 -29.72 -0.55 -5.40
N MET A 93 -28.88 -1.54 -5.06
CA MET A 93 -28.89 -2.85 -5.70
C MET A 93 -30.17 -3.66 -5.41
N ILE A 94 -30.76 -3.51 -4.22
CA ILE A 94 -32.07 -4.11 -3.90
C ILE A 94 -33.17 -3.49 -4.76
N ALA A 95 -33.23 -2.17 -4.85
CA ALA A 95 -34.24 -1.48 -5.66
C ALA A 95 -34.11 -1.83 -7.14
N PHE A 96 -32.88 -1.82 -7.67
CA PHE A 96 -32.59 -2.27 -9.03
C PHE A 96 -32.94 -3.74 -9.27
N LYS A 97 -32.75 -4.62 -8.29
CA LYS A 97 -33.24 -6.00 -8.36
C LYS A 97 -34.75 -6.07 -8.52
N GLN A 98 -35.48 -5.28 -7.73
CA GLN A 98 -36.94 -5.25 -7.77
C GLN A 98 -37.45 -4.68 -9.09
N ALA A 99 -36.82 -3.63 -9.63
CA ALA A 99 -37.11 -3.10 -10.96
C ALA A 99 -36.93 -4.19 -12.04
N SER A 100 -35.79 -4.89 -12.02
CA SER A 100 -35.50 -5.96 -12.98
C SER A 100 -36.54 -7.09 -12.92
N LEU A 101 -36.93 -7.53 -11.71
CA LEU A 101 -37.98 -8.55 -11.54
C LEU A 101 -39.34 -8.09 -12.09
N ALA A 102 -39.76 -6.87 -11.77
CA ALA A 102 -41.01 -6.31 -12.26
C ALA A 102 -41.01 -6.12 -13.79
N ILE A 103 -39.85 -5.83 -14.39
CA ILE A 103 -39.67 -5.82 -15.86
C ILE A 103 -39.93 -7.23 -16.42
N SER A 104 -39.36 -8.28 -15.82
CA SER A 104 -39.57 -9.66 -16.24
C SER A 104 -41.03 -10.09 -16.25
N GLU A 105 -41.77 -9.68 -15.24
CA GLU A 105 -43.16 -10.10 -15.02
C GLU A 105 -44.12 -9.49 -16.05
N ASN A 106 -43.71 -8.39 -16.70
CA ASN A 106 -44.53 -7.64 -17.66
C ASN A 106 -44.17 -7.87 -19.13
N GLU A 107 -43.21 -8.75 -19.44
CA GLU A 107 -42.99 -9.19 -20.82
C GLU A 107 -44.08 -10.21 -21.21
N PRO A 108 -44.73 -10.07 -22.39
CA PRO A 108 -45.72 -11.04 -22.85
C PRO A 108 -45.09 -12.44 -22.92
N GLN A 109 -45.70 -13.40 -22.23
CA GLN A 109 -45.32 -14.81 -22.22
C GLN A 109 -45.67 -15.46 -23.57
N ALA A 110 -44.91 -15.10 -24.60
CA ALA A 110 -44.89 -15.74 -25.89
C ALA A 110 -43.47 -15.71 -26.44
N ALA A 111 -42.54 -16.30 -25.69
CA ALA A 111 -41.26 -16.71 -26.22
C ALA A 111 -41.04 -18.15 -25.76
N ILE A 112 -40.80 -19.05 -26.71
CA ILE A 112 -40.20 -20.36 -26.44
C ILE A 112 -39.10 -20.12 -25.40
N VAL A 113 -39.21 -20.73 -24.22
CA VAL A 113 -38.27 -20.53 -23.10
C VAL A 113 -36.92 -21.14 -23.48
N ASP A 114 -36.20 -20.49 -24.37
CA ASP A 114 -34.90 -20.92 -24.87
C ASP A 114 -33.82 -20.41 -23.91
N HIS A 115 -33.17 -21.32 -23.20
CA HIS A 115 -32.12 -21.02 -22.24
C HIS A 115 -30.74 -20.74 -22.88
N SER A 116 -30.64 -20.65 -24.21
CA SER A 116 -29.39 -20.41 -24.95
C SER A 116 -28.56 -19.24 -24.40
N SER A 117 -29.20 -18.12 -24.05
CA SER A 117 -28.51 -16.96 -23.46
C SER A 117 -27.87 -17.27 -22.10
N ARG A 118 -28.59 -18.00 -21.23
CA ARG A 118 -28.10 -18.38 -19.89
C ARG A 118 -26.98 -19.42 -20.00
N ILE A 119 -27.13 -20.38 -20.90
CA ILE A 119 -26.10 -21.38 -21.24
C ILE A 119 -24.81 -20.70 -21.70
N ASN A 120 -24.88 -19.78 -22.66
CA ASN A 120 -23.70 -19.09 -23.20
C ASN A 120 -22.99 -18.25 -22.12
N LYS A 121 -23.75 -17.61 -21.23
CA LYS A 121 -23.20 -16.87 -20.09
C LYS A 121 -22.44 -17.80 -19.13
N TYR A 122 -23.02 -18.94 -18.76
CA TYR A 122 -22.34 -19.90 -17.88
C TYR A 122 -21.13 -20.52 -18.56
N ALA A 123 -21.20 -20.84 -19.86
CA ALA A 123 -20.04 -21.29 -20.62
C ALA A 123 -18.87 -20.30 -20.55
N SER A 124 -19.15 -19.00 -20.78
CA SER A 124 -18.13 -17.94 -20.67
C SER A 124 -17.58 -17.80 -19.25
N ASN A 125 -18.42 -17.94 -18.22
CA ASN A 125 -17.99 -17.84 -16.83
C ASN A 125 -17.13 -19.05 -16.42
N ILE A 126 -17.48 -20.26 -16.83
CA ILE A 126 -16.68 -21.47 -16.60
C ILE A 126 -15.31 -21.33 -17.24
N GLU A 127 -15.25 -20.81 -18.47
CA GLU A 127 -13.97 -20.55 -19.14
C GLU A 127 -13.10 -19.54 -18.37
N LYS A 128 -13.70 -18.47 -17.83
CA LYS A 128 -12.99 -17.53 -16.96
C LYS A 128 -12.44 -18.22 -15.70
N LEU A 129 -13.22 -19.10 -15.08
CA LEU A 129 -12.78 -19.87 -13.91
C LEU A 129 -11.60 -20.79 -14.26
N LYS A 130 -11.60 -21.45 -15.43
CA LYS A 130 -10.47 -22.25 -15.93
C LYS A 130 -9.21 -21.42 -16.15
N ILE A 131 -9.35 -20.23 -16.74
CA ILE A 131 -8.23 -19.29 -16.91
C ILE A 131 -7.66 -18.86 -15.55
N ILE A 132 -8.52 -18.57 -14.57
CA ILE A 132 -8.09 -18.21 -13.21
C ILE A 132 -7.37 -19.38 -12.54
N SER A 133 -7.92 -20.60 -12.63
CA SER A 133 -7.31 -21.84 -12.14
C SER A 133 -5.89 -22.02 -12.70
N THR A 134 -5.74 -21.86 -14.02
CA THR A 134 -4.43 -21.95 -14.70
C THR A 134 -3.45 -20.90 -14.19
N LYS A 135 -3.89 -19.64 -14.03
CA LYS A 135 -3.06 -18.54 -13.50
C LYS A 135 -2.62 -18.79 -12.05
N LEU A 136 -3.50 -19.39 -11.25
CA LEU A 136 -3.21 -19.77 -9.87
C LEU A 136 -2.45 -21.10 -9.76
N LYS A 137 -2.24 -21.80 -10.89
CA LYS A 137 -1.60 -23.12 -10.97
C LYS A 137 -2.28 -24.16 -10.07
N THR A 138 -3.60 -24.18 -10.10
CA THR A 138 -4.42 -25.09 -9.29
C THR A 138 -4.90 -26.29 -10.11
N ASP A 139 -5.02 -27.44 -9.46
CA ASP A 139 -5.51 -28.68 -10.06
C ASP A 139 -7.00 -28.88 -9.77
N ILE A 140 -7.81 -27.85 -10.04
CA ILE A 140 -9.26 -27.94 -9.86
C ILE A 140 -9.85 -28.74 -11.03
N ASP A 141 -10.62 -29.77 -10.70
CA ASP A 141 -11.38 -30.55 -11.67
C ASP A 141 -12.62 -29.78 -12.16
N PHE A 142 -12.75 -29.67 -13.48
CA PHE A 142 -13.89 -29.04 -14.16
C PHE A 142 -14.79 -30.05 -14.88
N GLU A 143 -14.50 -31.35 -14.85
CA GLU A 143 -15.25 -32.38 -15.59
C GLU A 143 -16.74 -32.37 -15.24
N LYS A 144 -17.06 -32.28 -13.94
CA LYS A 144 -18.45 -32.25 -13.47
C LYS A 144 -19.23 -31.05 -14.03
N ILE A 145 -18.65 -29.84 -13.94
CA ILE A 145 -19.34 -28.63 -14.40
C ILE A 145 -19.42 -28.58 -15.94
N ASP A 146 -18.42 -29.12 -16.63
CA ASP A 146 -18.41 -29.26 -18.09
C ASP A 146 -19.51 -30.23 -18.54
N HIS A 147 -19.65 -31.37 -17.86
CA HIS A 147 -20.71 -32.34 -18.12
C HIS A 147 -22.10 -31.74 -17.87
N LEU A 148 -22.29 -31.03 -16.75
CA LEU A 148 -23.56 -30.33 -16.44
C LEU A 148 -23.89 -29.27 -17.51
N LEU A 149 -22.90 -28.51 -17.97
CA LEU A 149 -23.10 -27.52 -19.03
C LEU A 149 -23.47 -28.18 -20.37
N ALA A 150 -22.86 -29.32 -20.71
CA ALA A 150 -23.20 -30.09 -21.90
C ALA A 150 -24.63 -30.66 -21.81
N LEU A 151 -25.02 -31.17 -20.65
CA LEU A 151 -26.37 -31.67 -20.39
C LEU A 151 -27.43 -30.55 -20.51
N ALA A 152 -27.15 -29.36 -19.96
CA ALA A 152 -28.02 -28.20 -20.09
C ALA A 152 -28.22 -27.78 -21.56
N LYS A 153 -27.14 -27.80 -22.37
CA LYS A 153 -27.20 -27.57 -23.81
C LYS A 153 -28.09 -28.59 -24.52
N ALA A 154 -27.92 -29.87 -24.21
CA ALA A 154 -28.70 -30.95 -24.81
C ALA A 154 -30.19 -30.87 -24.45
N ASN A 155 -30.52 -30.67 -23.17
CA ASN A 155 -31.90 -30.52 -22.70
C ASN A 155 -32.59 -29.33 -23.38
N ASN A 156 -31.89 -28.20 -23.51
CA ASN A 156 -32.43 -27.02 -24.18
C ASN A 156 -32.68 -27.26 -25.67
N ALA A 157 -31.72 -27.88 -26.38
CA ALA A 157 -31.86 -28.20 -27.80
C ALA A 157 -32.99 -29.20 -28.08
N GLN A 158 -33.31 -30.08 -27.12
CA GLN A 158 -34.41 -31.04 -27.20
C GLN A 158 -35.77 -30.47 -26.75
N GLY A 159 -35.84 -29.18 -26.39
CA GLY A 159 -37.08 -28.56 -25.90
C GLY A 159 -37.47 -28.98 -24.47
N LYS A 160 -36.58 -29.64 -23.73
CA LYS A 160 -36.78 -30.04 -22.33
C LYS A 160 -36.42 -28.90 -21.38
N LEU A 161 -37.24 -27.84 -21.41
CA LEU A 161 -36.87 -26.53 -20.84
C LEU A 161 -36.74 -26.56 -19.31
N GLU A 162 -37.67 -27.21 -18.59
CA GLU A 162 -37.55 -27.34 -17.12
C GLU A 162 -36.30 -28.15 -16.71
N GLN A 163 -35.99 -29.24 -17.43
CA GLN A 163 -34.78 -30.03 -17.16
C GLN A 163 -33.51 -29.23 -17.45
N ALA A 164 -33.50 -28.42 -18.51
CA ALA A 164 -32.42 -27.50 -18.82
C ALA A 164 -32.25 -26.45 -17.71
N LYS A 165 -33.35 -25.88 -17.21
CA LYS A 165 -33.35 -24.93 -16.09
C LYS A 165 -32.80 -25.54 -14.80
N ASP A 166 -33.22 -26.75 -14.45
CA ASP A 166 -32.73 -27.46 -13.26
C ASP A 166 -31.24 -27.77 -13.38
N THR A 167 -30.81 -28.29 -14.53
CA THR A 167 -29.39 -28.53 -14.81
C THR A 167 -28.57 -27.23 -14.72
N LEU A 168 -29.11 -26.10 -15.21
CA LEU A 168 -28.47 -24.79 -15.09
C LEU A 168 -28.39 -24.29 -13.65
N ASN A 169 -29.32 -24.66 -12.78
CA ASN A 169 -29.23 -24.34 -11.36
C ASN A 169 -28.09 -25.13 -10.69
N GLU A 170 -27.88 -26.39 -11.10
CA GLU A 170 -26.71 -27.18 -10.66
C GLU A 170 -25.39 -26.59 -11.16
N VAL A 171 -25.31 -26.18 -12.44
CA VAL A 171 -24.14 -25.46 -12.99
C VAL A 171 -23.82 -24.22 -12.17
N ALA A 172 -24.84 -23.45 -11.76
CA ALA A 172 -24.65 -22.26 -10.94
C ALA A 172 -24.12 -22.58 -9.54
N SER A 173 -24.63 -23.64 -8.91
CA SER A 173 -24.18 -24.11 -7.60
C SER A 173 -22.71 -24.57 -7.65
N GLU A 174 -22.37 -25.43 -8.62
CA GLU A 174 -21.01 -25.94 -8.82
C GLU A 174 -20.03 -24.80 -9.14
N GLY A 175 -20.42 -23.90 -10.06
CA GLY A 175 -19.60 -22.75 -10.43
C GLY A 175 -19.30 -21.83 -9.25
N LYS A 176 -20.25 -21.66 -8.32
CA LYS A 176 -20.06 -20.89 -7.09
C LYS A 176 -19.07 -21.56 -6.14
N GLN A 177 -19.09 -22.90 -6.04
CA GLN A 177 -18.15 -23.65 -5.20
C GLN A 177 -16.72 -23.52 -5.75
N ILE A 178 -16.53 -23.71 -7.06
CA ILE A 178 -15.23 -23.54 -7.73
C ILE A 178 -14.74 -22.09 -7.56
N GLN A 179 -15.59 -21.09 -7.77
CA GLN A 179 -15.24 -19.69 -7.57
C GLN A 179 -14.78 -19.41 -6.13
N LYS A 180 -15.49 -19.93 -5.12
CA LYS A 180 -15.13 -19.77 -3.72
C LYS A 180 -13.75 -20.39 -3.43
N LEU A 181 -13.50 -21.60 -3.92
CA LEU A 181 -12.21 -22.28 -3.76
C LEU A 181 -11.06 -21.49 -4.41
N LEU A 182 -11.25 -21.03 -5.65
CA LEU A 182 -10.25 -20.21 -6.35
C LEU A 182 -9.96 -18.91 -5.62
N TYR A 183 -10.98 -18.28 -5.03
CA TYR A 183 -10.82 -17.08 -4.21
C TYR A 183 -9.99 -17.35 -2.96
N GLU A 184 -10.29 -18.42 -2.21
CA GLU A 184 -9.55 -18.81 -1.01
C GLU A 184 -8.08 -19.11 -1.34
N ILE A 185 -7.81 -19.84 -2.43
CA ILE A 185 -6.45 -20.11 -2.91
C ILE A 185 -5.73 -18.80 -3.30
N SER A 186 -6.42 -17.88 -3.97
CA SER A 186 -5.85 -16.57 -4.31
C SER A 186 -5.45 -15.79 -3.05
N GLU A 187 -6.29 -15.76 -2.02
CA GLU A 187 -5.96 -15.09 -0.75
C GLU A 187 -4.78 -15.76 -0.03
N GLN A 188 -4.73 -17.10 0.00
CA GLN A 188 -3.58 -17.85 0.52
C GLN A 188 -2.29 -17.53 -0.24
N ASN A 189 -2.36 -17.45 -1.57
CA ASN A 189 -1.22 -17.09 -2.41
C ASN A 189 -0.73 -15.65 -2.17
N LYS A 190 -1.65 -14.71 -1.91
CA LYS A 190 -1.28 -13.33 -1.54
C LYS A 190 -0.50 -13.29 -0.23
N ILE A 191 -0.97 -13.97 0.81
CA ILE A 191 -0.24 -14.00 2.10
C ILE A 191 1.10 -14.72 1.97
N LEU A 192 1.18 -15.82 1.20
CA LEU A 192 2.44 -16.53 0.94
C LEU A 192 3.47 -15.61 0.28
N LYS A 193 3.08 -14.89 -0.78
CA LYS A 193 3.95 -13.92 -1.47
C LYS A 193 4.37 -12.78 -0.54
N ALA A 194 3.46 -12.29 0.31
CA ALA A 194 3.78 -11.27 1.30
C ALA A 194 4.77 -11.78 2.35
N LYS A 195 4.64 -13.02 2.82
CA LYS A 195 5.62 -13.66 3.72
C LYS A 195 7.00 -13.84 3.04
N GLN A 196 7.03 -14.23 1.78
CA GLN A 196 8.28 -14.27 1.00
C GLN A 196 8.93 -12.88 0.86
N PHE A 197 8.11 -11.85 0.66
CA PHE A 197 8.59 -10.46 0.66
C PHE A 197 9.21 -10.08 2.02
N VAL A 198 8.53 -10.38 3.14
CA VAL A 198 9.08 -10.19 4.50
C VAL A 198 10.43 -10.87 4.65
N GLN A 199 10.55 -12.14 4.23
CA GLN A 199 11.80 -12.90 4.33
C GLN A 199 12.94 -12.25 3.56
N LYS A 200 12.70 -11.76 2.34
CA LYS A 200 13.70 -11.02 1.54
C LYS A 200 14.16 -9.71 2.18
N HIS A 201 13.36 -9.14 3.07
CA HIS A 201 13.64 -7.87 3.74
C HIS A 201 14.15 -8.04 5.18
N ALA A 202 14.21 -9.27 5.72
CA ALA A 202 14.61 -9.54 7.09
C ALA A 202 16.01 -9.00 7.42
N GLU A 203 16.98 -9.21 6.52
CA GLU A 203 18.36 -8.72 6.69
C GLU A 203 18.42 -7.18 6.73
N ARG A 204 17.64 -6.51 5.87
CA ARG A 204 17.58 -5.03 5.86
C ARG A 204 17.04 -4.49 7.17
N ILE A 205 16.02 -5.14 7.73
CA ILE A 205 15.46 -4.77 9.04
C ILE A 205 16.50 -5.01 10.15
N GLN A 206 17.23 -6.13 10.10
CA GLN A 206 18.30 -6.41 11.05
C GLN A 206 19.41 -5.35 11.01
N ASN A 207 19.84 -4.95 9.81
CA ASN A 207 20.83 -3.90 9.62
C ASN A 207 20.31 -2.54 10.11
N LEU A 208 19.01 -2.27 9.98
CA LEU A 208 18.40 -1.05 10.51
C LEU A 208 18.36 -1.04 12.04
N ILE A 209 18.04 -2.17 12.67
CA ILE A 209 18.10 -2.34 14.14
C ILE A 209 19.52 -2.09 14.63
N LEU A 210 20.53 -2.66 13.96
CA LEU A 210 21.94 -2.46 14.33
C LEU A 210 22.35 -0.99 14.20
N GLN A 211 21.96 -0.31 13.13
CA GLN A 211 22.19 1.13 12.97
C GLN A 211 21.51 1.94 14.07
N ALA A 212 20.25 1.63 14.40
CA ALA A 212 19.55 2.32 15.48
C ALA A 212 20.29 2.17 16.82
N LYS A 213 20.77 0.97 17.16
CA LYS A 213 21.61 0.74 18.35
C LYS A 213 22.92 1.51 18.29
N THR A 214 23.57 1.49 17.12
CA THR A 214 24.82 2.22 16.86
C THR A 214 24.64 3.71 17.12
N PHE A 215 23.51 4.30 16.70
CA PHE A 215 23.21 5.71 16.95
C PHE A 215 22.55 5.98 18.31
N GLY A 216 22.57 5.03 19.27
CA GLY A 216 21.96 5.22 20.59
C GLY A 216 20.45 5.46 20.57
N LEU A 217 19.76 4.98 19.53
CA LEU A 217 18.31 5.08 19.38
C LEU A 217 17.62 3.83 19.96
N ASP A 218 17.87 3.53 21.23
CA ASP A 218 17.45 2.28 21.87
C ASP A 218 15.94 2.01 21.76
N LYS A 219 15.12 3.05 21.99
CA LYS A 219 13.66 2.93 21.82
C LYS A 219 13.29 2.51 20.40
N THR A 220 13.92 3.11 19.40
CA THR A 220 13.67 2.81 17.98
C THR A 220 14.20 1.43 17.60
N ALA A 221 15.34 1.00 18.15
CA ALA A 221 15.84 -0.36 17.98
C ALA A 221 14.84 -1.39 18.54
N ASN A 222 14.33 -1.16 19.75
CA ASN A 222 13.35 -2.05 20.38
C ASN A 222 12.02 -2.09 19.59
N GLU A 223 11.53 -0.95 19.12
CA GLU A 223 10.33 -0.87 18.28
C GLU A 223 10.50 -1.64 16.96
N LEU A 224 11.68 -1.54 16.33
CA LEU A 224 12.02 -2.29 15.12
C LEU A 224 12.13 -3.81 15.38
N GLU A 225 12.69 -4.24 16.50
CA GLU A 225 12.71 -5.66 16.92
C GLU A 225 11.30 -6.20 17.13
N GLN A 226 10.42 -5.42 17.76
CA GLN A 226 9.00 -5.80 17.91
C GLN A 226 8.30 -5.90 16.55
N SER A 227 8.52 -4.95 15.64
CA SER A 227 7.97 -5.03 14.29
C SER A 227 8.48 -6.25 13.52
N GLN A 228 9.75 -6.64 13.69
CA GLN A 228 10.32 -7.86 13.09
C GLN A 228 9.59 -9.11 13.59
N LEU A 229 9.37 -9.23 14.91
CA LEU A 229 8.61 -10.35 15.49
C LEU A 229 7.16 -10.39 14.98
N GLN A 230 6.49 -9.24 14.92
CA GLN A 230 5.12 -9.13 14.43
C GLN A 230 5.01 -9.45 12.94
N LEU A 231 6.03 -9.13 12.13
CA LEU A 231 6.10 -9.53 10.73
C LEU A 231 6.21 -11.05 10.54
N LEU A 232 6.99 -11.73 11.39
CA LEU A 232 7.12 -13.20 11.35
C LEU A 232 5.82 -13.90 11.74
N GLN A 233 5.04 -13.30 12.64
CA GLN A 233 3.76 -13.84 13.12
C GLN A 233 2.55 -13.42 12.28
N ALA A 234 2.72 -12.49 11.32
CA ALA A 234 1.62 -11.94 10.56
C ALA A 234 0.94 -13.00 9.66
N ASN A 235 -0.40 -13.02 9.68
CA ASN A 235 -1.22 -13.96 8.90
C ASN A 235 -2.12 -13.24 7.88
N THR A 236 -2.01 -11.92 7.78
CA THR A 236 -2.73 -11.11 6.80
C THR A 236 -1.79 -10.11 6.13
N THR A 237 -2.10 -9.73 4.90
CA THR A 237 -1.37 -8.69 4.17
C THR A 237 -1.47 -7.32 4.84
N ASN A 238 -2.59 -7.03 5.50
CA ASN A 238 -2.78 -5.78 6.24
C ASN A 238 -1.85 -5.68 7.45
N GLN A 239 -1.68 -6.75 8.23
CA GLN A 239 -0.70 -6.77 9.32
C GLN A 239 0.71 -6.49 8.79
N ILE A 240 1.12 -7.16 7.70
CA ILE A 240 2.43 -6.94 7.06
C ILE A 240 2.58 -5.48 6.61
N LYS A 241 1.56 -4.91 5.95
CA LYS A 241 1.55 -3.51 5.48
C LYS A 241 1.73 -2.53 6.65
N GLN A 242 1.03 -2.74 7.76
CA GLN A 242 1.13 -1.86 8.93
C GLN A 242 2.53 -1.90 9.56
N GLN A 243 3.13 -3.09 9.69
CA GLN A 243 4.49 -3.20 10.20
C GLN A 243 5.52 -2.53 9.30
N PHE A 244 5.39 -2.66 7.97
CA PHE A 244 6.28 -1.95 7.05
C PHE A 244 6.14 -0.43 7.17
N LYS A 245 4.95 0.12 7.43
CA LYS A 245 4.80 1.56 7.69
C LYS A 245 5.59 1.99 8.93
N ILE A 246 5.51 1.23 10.02
CA ILE A 246 6.27 1.49 11.26
C ILE A 246 7.77 1.44 10.97
N ILE A 247 8.23 0.40 10.26
CA ILE A 247 9.64 0.26 9.87
C ILE A 247 10.12 1.44 9.03
N ILE A 248 9.33 1.92 8.06
CA ILE A 248 9.69 3.08 7.23
C ILE A 248 9.84 4.35 8.07
N ILE A 249 8.94 4.60 9.03
CA ILE A 249 9.03 5.76 9.93
C ILE A 249 10.32 5.71 10.75
N HIS A 250 10.64 4.54 11.31
CA HIS A 250 11.87 4.35 12.07
C HIS A 250 13.13 4.43 11.19
N GLN A 251 13.05 3.94 9.95
CA GLN A 251 14.13 4.08 8.97
C GLN A 251 14.44 5.56 8.69
N GLN A 252 13.42 6.38 8.48
CA GLN A 252 13.58 7.83 8.28
C GLN A 252 14.25 8.49 9.49
N LYS A 253 13.86 8.10 10.71
CA LYS A 253 14.45 8.62 11.94
C LYS A 253 15.94 8.25 12.08
N VAL A 254 16.30 7.00 11.78
CA VAL A 254 17.70 6.54 11.80
C VAL A 254 18.51 7.31 10.76
N GLU A 255 17.99 7.45 9.54
CA GLU A 255 18.69 8.18 8.47
C GLU A 255 18.88 9.67 8.81
N GLN A 256 17.87 10.30 9.44
CA GLN A 256 17.99 11.70 9.88
C GLN A 256 19.14 11.87 10.90
N VAL A 257 19.23 10.98 11.90
CA VAL A 257 20.31 11.06 12.90
C VAL A 257 21.67 10.83 12.28
N LYS A 258 21.77 9.90 11.33
CA LYS A 258 22.98 9.66 10.56
C LYS A 258 23.40 10.89 9.77
N GLN A 259 22.48 11.55 9.06
CA GLN A 259 22.75 12.77 8.30
C GLN A 259 23.21 13.94 9.19
N VAL A 260 22.55 14.14 10.33
CA VAL A 260 22.95 15.16 11.31
C VAL A 260 24.36 14.90 11.81
N SER A 261 24.66 13.65 12.15
CA SER A 261 25.99 13.24 12.63
C SER A 261 27.08 13.49 11.57
N GLN A 262 26.81 13.12 10.30
CA GLN A 262 27.73 13.37 9.19
C GLN A 262 27.94 14.87 8.91
N THR A 263 26.88 15.66 8.97
CA THR A 263 26.94 17.11 8.75
C THR A 263 27.78 17.79 9.83
N GLU A 264 27.63 17.36 11.09
CA GLU A 264 28.40 17.92 12.20
C GLU A 264 29.90 17.62 12.07
N LEU A 265 30.26 16.41 11.65
CA LEU A 265 31.66 16.06 11.40
C LEU A 265 32.27 16.92 10.28
N LEU A 266 31.55 17.14 9.18
CA LEU A 266 31.98 18.02 8.10
C LEU A 266 32.13 19.47 8.57
N ARG A 267 31.21 19.96 9.43
CA ARG A 267 31.32 21.30 10.05
C ARG A 267 32.63 21.42 10.82
N LEU A 268 32.93 20.49 11.72
CA LEU A 268 34.16 20.52 12.53
C LEU A 268 35.42 20.48 11.64
N GLN A 269 35.43 19.66 10.59
CA GLN A 269 36.53 19.59 9.61
C GLN A 269 36.74 20.93 8.90
N SER A 270 35.67 21.57 8.43
CA SER A 270 35.75 22.89 7.78
C SER A 270 36.21 24.02 8.71
N LEU A 271 36.08 23.85 10.02
CA LEU A 271 36.57 24.83 11.00
C LEU A 271 38.06 24.65 11.31
N ILE A 272 38.58 23.42 11.33
CA ILE A 272 39.96 23.14 11.71
C ILE A 272 40.95 23.35 10.55
N GLU A 273 40.56 23.02 9.31
CA GLU A 273 41.43 23.11 8.13
C GLU A 273 41.96 24.53 7.85
N PRO A 274 41.15 25.62 7.95
CA PRO A 274 41.66 26.98 7.81
C PRO A 274 42.65 27.39 8.91
N LEU A 275 42.48 26.86 10.13
CA LEU A 275 43.37 27.14 11.26
C LEU A 275 44.72 26.46 11.08
N GLU A 276 44.73 25.22 10.59
CA GLU A 276 45.96 24.52 10.20
C GLU A 276 46.72 25.29 9.11
N ASN A 277 46.02 25.75 8.08
CA ASN A 277 46.62 26.55 7.00
C ASN A 277 47.12 27.92 7.50
N LYS A 278 46.46 28.53 8.49
CA LYS A 278 46.95 29.74 9.14
C LYS A 278 48.21 29.47 9.96
N ALA A 279 48.24 28.38 10.73
CA ALA A 279 49.41 27.97 11.52
C ALA A 279 50.64 27.75 10.63
N LYS A 280 50.47 27.05 9.50
CA LYS A 280 51.55 26.84 8.50
C LYS A 280 52.12 28.16 7.97
N ARG A 281 51.26 29.11 7.57
CA ARG A 281 51.71 30.44 7.12
C ARG A 281 52.46 31.22 8.19
N LEU A 282 51.99 31.20 9.43
CA LEU A 282 52.68 31.87 10.54
C LEU A 282 54.03 31.23 10.89
N ALA A 283 54.19 29.93 10.63
CA ALA A 283 55.48 29.25 10.78
C ALA A 283 56.51 29.76 9.76
N ASP A 284 56.07 30.01 8.52
CA ASP A 284 56.93 30.56 7.47
C ASP A 284 57.41 31.99 7.83
N ASP A 285 56.60 32.75 8.57
CA ASP A 285 56.84 34.16 8.92
C ASP A 285 57.49 34.38 10.30
N LEU A 286 57.88 33.32 11.00
CA LEU A 286 58.22 33.36 12.44
C LEU A 286 59.47 34.20 12.81
N GLN A 287 60.38 34.43 11.86
CA GLN A 287 61.62 35.24 11.95
C GLN A 287 62.41 35.15 13.28
N GLY A 288 62.44 33.97 13.92
CA GLY A 288 63.22 33.74 15.15
C GLY A 288 62.61 34.26 16.45
N ASN A 289 61.33 34.67 16.46
CA ASN A 289 60.64 35.05 17.70
C ASN A 289 60.31 33.80 18.54
N ASN A 290 61.15 33.53 19.55
CA ASN A 290 61.01 32.35 20.42
C ASN A 290 59.67 32.27 21.17
N ALA A 291 59.05 33.41 21.50
CA ALA A 291 57.74 33.43 22.15
C ALA A 291 56.62 33.05 21.17
N ALA A 292 56.69 33.54 19.93
CA ALA A 292 55.79 33.12 18.86
C ALA A 292 55.98 31.63 18.51
N ALA A 293 57.23 31.15 18.49
CA ALA A 293 57.58 29.74 18.24
C ALA A 293 56.85 28.80 19.21
N ASN A 294 57.01 29.04 20.51
CA ASN A 294 56.41 28.20 21.56
C ASN A 294 54.87 28.19 21.48
N LEU A 295 54.24 29.33 21.19
CA LEU A 295 52.79 29.41 21.04
C LEU A 295 52.30 28.70 19.78
N LEU A 296 53.08 28.74 18.70
CA LEU A 296 52.74 28.07 17.45
C LEU A 296 52.90 26.55 17.55
N ASP A 297 53.92 26.06 18.24
CA ASP A 297 54.08 24.62 18.54
C ASP A 297 52.89 24.09 19.35
N ASN A 298 52.43 24.86 20.34
CA ASN A 298 51.23 24.53 21.10
C ASN A 298 49.97 24.48 20.21
N ALA A 299 49.86 25.41 19.26
CA ALA A 299 48.75 25.42 18.31
C ALA A 299 48.77 24.19 17.38
N PHE A 300 49.94 23.82 16.83
CA PHE A 300 50.08 22.62 16.00
C PHE A 300 49.73 21.33 16.75
N ASN A 301 50.26 21.17 17.97
CA ASN A 301 49.94 20.02 18.81
C ASN A 301 48.43 19.91 19.09
N LEU A 302 47.77 21.04 19.36
CA LEU A 302 46.33 21.06 19.61
C LEU A 302 45.53 20.81 18.33
N ILE A 303 45.98 21.31 17.16
CA ILE A 303 45.37 21.05 15.85
C ILE A 303 45.40 19.56 15.51
N GLU A 304 46.57 18.91 15.61
CA GLU A 304 46.72 17.49 15.32
C GLU A 304 45.87 16.64 16.26
N LYS A 305 45.88 16.95 17.57
CA LYS A 305 44.99 16.30 18.53
C LYS A 305 43.52 16.48 18.16
N THR A 306 43.10 17.69 17.83
CA THR A 306 41.70 18.00 17.47
C THR A 306 41.29 17.28 16.19
N LYS A 307 42.18 17.16 15.20
CA LYS A 307 41.93 16.39 13.97
C LYS A 307 41.78 14.90 14.27
N GLN A 308 42.61 14.35 15.15
CA GLN A 308 42.48 12.96 15.59
C GLN A 308 41.15 12.75 16.34
N ASP A 309 40.78 13.64 17.25
CA ASP A 309 39.49 13.58 17.97
C ASP A 309 38.31 13.60 16.98
N ILE A 310 38.37 14.40 15.91
CA ILE A 310 37.34 14.42 14.84
C ILE A 310 37.33 13.12 14.04
N GLN A 311 38.50 12.54 13.73
CA GLN A 311 38.58 11.26 13.02
C GLN A 311 38.03 10.11 13.86
N ASP A 312 38.35 10.07 15.15
CA ASP A 312 37.88 9.03 16.06
C ASP A 312 36.34 9.01 16.12
N LEU A 313 35.69 10.18 16.07
CA LEU A 313 34.23 10.29 16.01
C LEU A 313 33.59 9.71 14.75
N GLN A 314 34.34 9.49 13.66
CA GLN A 314 33.83 8.76 12.49
C GLN A 314 33.62 7.27 12.79
N TYR A 315 34.31 6.74 13.80
CA TYR A 315 34.28 5.35 14.21
C TYR A 315 33.53 5.11 15.52
N VAL A 316 33.13 6.17 16.23
CA VAL A 316 32.36 6.05 17.48
C VAL A 316 30.92 5.62 17.16
N SER A 317 30.52 4.51 17.76
CA SER A 317 29.11 4.11 17.87
C SER A 317 28.39 5.03 18.86
N GLY A 318 27.60 5.98 18.36
CA GLY A 318 26.66 6.74 19.17
C GLY A 318 25.94 7.83 18.40
N ARG A 319 24.90 8.40 19.00
CA ARG A 319 24.42 9.73 18.57
C ARG A 319 25.50 10.74 18.88
N ILE A 320 25.89 11.53 17.90
CA ILE A 320 26.74 12.68 18.13
C ILE A 320 25.95 13.73 18.94
N ASP A 321 26.37 13.98 20.18
CA ASP A 321 25.86 15.08 21.00
C ASP A 321 26.60 16.36 20.63
N THR A 322 25.94 17.19 19.80
CA THR A 322 26.48 18.46 19.32
C THR A 322 26.86 19.41 20.45
N LYS A 323 26.13 19.38 21.57
CA LYS A 323 26.42 20.24 22.73
C LYS A 323 27.71 19.81 23.42
N ASN A 324 27.93 18.51 23.57
CA ASN A 324 29.16 18.00 24.17
C ASN A 324 30.37 18.22 23.24
N LEU A 325 30.17 18.10 21.93
CA LEU A 325 31.18 18.44 20.93
C LEU A 325 31.63 19.90 21.02
N ASP A 326 30.69 20.84 21.10
CA ASP A 326 31.03 22.26 21.24
C ASP A 326 31.84 22.53 22.52
N LEU A 327 31.52 21.83 23.61
CA LEU A 327 32.25 21.94 24.89
C LEU A 327 33.65 21.31 24.88
N THR A 328 33.92 20.40 23.93
CA THR A 328 35.19 19.67 23.81
C THR A 328 35.98 20.14 22.59
N ILE A 329 35.65 19.61 21.40
CA ILE A 329 36.31 19.95 20.13
C ILE A 329 36.10 21.43 19.78
N GLY A 330 34.90 21.98 19.99
CA GLY A 330 34.63 23.40 19.78
C GLY A 330 35.52 24.30 20.64
N LYS A 331 35.73 23.93 21.91
CA LYS A 331 36.65 24.64 22.81
C LYS A 331 38.11 24.54 22.36
N ASN A 332 38.54 23.38 21.85
CA ASN A 332 39.88 23.24 21.28
C ASN A 332 40.05 24.17 20.06
N ILE A 333 39.06 24.23 19.16
CA ILE A 333 39.04 25.12 18.00
C ILE A 333 39.16 26.58 18.42
N GLU A 334 38.42 27.03 19.43
CA GLU A 334 38.53 28.40 19.95
C GLU A 334 39.90 28.68 20.60
N THR A 335 40.46 27.71 21.31
CA THR A 335 41.80 27.83 21.90
C THR A 335 42.88 27.96 20.82
N ILE A 336 42.78 27.18 19.73
CA ILE A 336 43.67 27.29 18.56
C ILE A 336 43.55 28.68 17.96
N LYS A 337 42.34 29.22 17.77
CA LYS A 337 42.14 30.58 17.24
C LYS A 337 42.84 31.64 18.09
N ASP A 338 42.70 31.57 19.41
CA ASP A 338 43.34 32.51 20.34
C ASP A 338 44.88 32.40 20.30
N LEU A 339 45.43 31.18 20.28
CA LEU A 339 46.87 30.96 20.14
C LEU A 339 47.40 31.56 18.83
N LEU A 340 46.76 31.27 17.70
CA LEU A 340 47.19 31.79 16.39
C LEU A 340 47.08 33.32 16.30
N MET A 341 46.08 33.92 16.94
CA MET A 341 45.97 35.39 17.02
C MET A 341 47.10 36.01 17.84
N LYS A 342 47.51 35.37 18.93
CA LYS A 342 48.66 35.82 19.73
C LYS A 342 49.97 35.69 18.97
N VAL A 343 50.19 34.58 18.27
CA VAL A 343 51.34 34.38 17.38
C VAL A 343 51.41 35.46 16.31
N GLU A 344 50.31 35.70 15.60
CA GLU A 344 50.20 36.72 14.56
C GLU A 344 50.56 38.13 15.07
N LYS A 345 50.08 38.50 16.27
CA LYS A 345 50.48 39.76 16.91
C LYS A 345 51.97 39.80 17.22
N LEU A 346 52.54 38.74 17.78
CA LEU A 346 53.97 38.70 18.10
C LEU A 346 54.86 38.76 16.85
N ILE A 347 54.39 38.26 15.71
CA ILE A 347 55.12 38.35 14.45
C ILE A 347 54.99 39.75 13.85
N TYR A 348 53.78 40.28 13.69
CA TYR A 348 53.55 41.50 12.90
C TYR A 348 53.39 42.82 13.68
N THR A 349 53.19 42.77 15.01
CA THR A 349 53.11 43.98 15.86
C THR A 349 54.33 44.18 16.77
N SER A 350 55.28 43.24 16.77
CA SER A 350 56.58 43.38 17.44
C SER A 350 57.72 43.78 16.49
N SER A 351 57.38 44.18 15.25
CA SER A 351 58.31 44.74 14.25
C SER A 351 58.41 46.26 14.37
#